data_AF-A0A329ULM9-F1
#
_entry.id   AF-A0A329ULM9-F1
#
_cell.length_a   1.000
_cell.length_b   1.000
_cell.length_c   1.000
_cell.angle_alpha   90.00
_cell.angle_beta   90.00
_cell.angle_gamma   90.00
#
_symmetry.space_group_name_H-M   'P 1'
#
loop_
_entity.id
_entity.type
_entity.pdbx_description
1 polymer ?
#
loop_
_entity_poly.entity_id
_entity_poly.type
_entity_poly.pdbx_seq_one_letter_code
_entity_poly.pdbx_strand_id
1 'polypeptide(L)'
;ENKKRPDAVLSDLHLSDGAVDVLRNGNFNHRLLCELLEHPDFSRWMTDLEICVDGLVSDRIRDMNAMVEATRQELEKRYHADAEDLTMRTLKAAQINEDEYFGQILYDELAAILKQIKAAHGTDKTTSDGAAVEQARKQLENAQKFEGSPLEKKMNVLMGQIGIDYSKLTKEEQMTLLRVFNKSSMLKHRTKAGMRGKYRR
;
A
#
# COMPACT_ATOMS: atom_id res chain seq x y z
N GLU A 1 15.80 -4.21 -19.17
CA GLU A 1 17.20 -3.83 -19.45
C GLU A 1 17.31 -3.15 -20.81
N ASN A 2 18.10 -2.08 -20.83
CA ASN A 2 18.10 -1.02 -21.85
C ASN A 2 18.79 -1.46 -23.15
N LYS A 3 18.10 -2.27 -23.97
CA LYS A 3 18.66 -2.84 -25.22
C LYS A 3 18.73 -1.87 -26.40
N LYS A 4 18.14 -0.67 -26.29
CA LYS A 4 17.95 0.25 -27.43
C LYS A 4 19.00 1.35 -27.55
N ARG A 5 19.77 1.65 -26.49
CA ARG A 5 20.74 2.75 -26.45
C ARG A 5 21.97 2.36 -25.60
N PRO A 6 22.87 1.51 -26.14
CA PRO A 6 24.08 1.11 -25.41
C PRO A 6 25.07 2.27 -25.19
N ASP A 7 24.95 3.36 -25.97
CA ASP A 7 25.90 4.47 -25.98
C ASP A 7 25.35 5.77 -25.36
N ALA A 8 24.27 5.71 -24.57
CA ALA A 8 23.78 6.89 -23.86
C ALA A 8 24.86 7.35 -22.87
N VAL A 9 25.48 8.49 -23.13
CA VAL A 9 26.58 9.00 -22.31
C VAL A 9 25.99 9.46 -20.99
N LEU A 10 26.51 8.96 -19.89
CA LEU A 10 26.01 9.26 -18.54
C LEU A 10 26.01 10.77 -18.24
N SER A 11 26.90 11.53 -18.88
CA SER A 11 26.97 12.99 -18.80
C SER A 11 25.71 13.68 -19.32
N ASP A 12 25.04 13.10 -20.31
CA ASP A 12 23.86 13.71 -20.96
C ASP A 12 22.62 13.67 -20.06
N LEU A 13 22.67 12.90 -18.98
CA LEU A 13 21.60 12.79 -17.99
C LEU A 13 21.68 13.88 -16.91
N HIS A 14 22.74 14.70 -16.90
CA HIS A 14 22.96 15.78 -15.93
C HIS A 14 22.79 15.36 -14.46
N LEU A 15 23.06 14.09 -14.16
CA LEU A 15 22.98 13.54 -12.82
C LEU A 15 24.21 13.97 -12.00
N SER A 16 23.99 14.33 -10.74
CA SER A 16 25.09 14.51 -9.79
C SER A 16 25.76 13.18 -9.47
N ASP A 17 27.02 13.22 -9.02
CA ASP A 17 27.76 12.01 -8.64
C ASP A 17 27.00 11.18 -7.59
N GLY A 18 26.38 11.84 -6.61
CA GLY A 18 25.56 11.17 -5.59
C GLY A 18 24.33 10.47 -6.18
N ALA A 19 23.68 11.06 -7.19
CA ALA A 19 22.56 10.41 -7.89
C ALA A 19 23.05 9.19 -8.67
N VAL A 20 24.21 9.27 -9.32
CA VAL A 20 24.85 8.14 -10.01
C VAL A 20 25.15 7.01 -9.03
N ASP A 21 25.68 7.32 -7.85
CA ASP A 21 25.99 6.32 -6.82
C ASP A 21 24.73 5.61 -6.33
N VAL A 22 23.64 6.34 -6.09
CA VAL A 22 22.34 5.74 -5.72
C VAL A 22 21.89 4.76 -6.80
N LEU A 23 21.90 5.18 -8.06
CA LEU A 23 21.48 4.35 -9.19
C LEU A 23 22.37 3.11 -9.37
N ARG A 24 23.68 3.22 -9.12
CA ARG A 24 24.63 2.09 -9.22
C ARG A 24 24.51 1.10 -8.07
N ASN A 25 24.24 1.57 -6.85
CA ASN A 25 24.17 0.72 -5.67
C ASN A 25 23.00 -0.28 -5.75
N GLY A 26 21.96 0.04 -6.52
CA GLY A 26 20.90 -0.89 -6.87
C GLY A 26 20.02 -1.36 -5.71
N ASN A 27 20.05 -0.62 -4.59
CA ASN A 27 19.31 -0.93 -3.36
C ASN A 27 17.80 -0.59 -3.46
N PHE A 28 17.25 -0.55 -4.66
CA PHE A 28 15.84 -0.27 -4.92
C PHE A 28 15.36 -1.05 -6.15
N ASN A 29 14.04 -1.07 -6.35
CA ASN A 29 13.46 -1.74 -7.51
C ASN A 29 13.64 -0.89 -8.77
N HIS A 30 14.66 -1.22 -9.56
CA HIS A 30 14.99 -0.53 -10.82
C HIS A 30 13.82 -0.51 -11.80
N ARG A 31 13.01 -1.57 -11.84
CA ARG A 31 11.83 -1.62 -12.70
C ARG A 31 10.81 -0.56 -12.30
N LEU A 32 10.53 -0.44 -11.00
CA LEU A 32 9.64 0.60 -10.48
C LEU A 32 10.16 2.01 -10.76
N LEU A 33 11.48 2.24 -10.62
CA LEU A 33 12.07 3.52 -10.97
C LEU A 33 11.87 3.83 -12.46
N CYS A 34 12.15 2.88 -13.35
CA CYS A 34 11.94 3.07 -14.78
C CYS A 34 10.47 3.35 -15.11
N GLU A 35 9.53 2.62 -14.52
CA GLU A 35 8.09 2.83 -14.74
C GLU A 35 7.62 4.20 -14.24
N LEU A 36 8.20 4.70 -13.15
CA LEU A 36 7.96 6.06 -12.68
C LEU A 36 8.50 7.11 -13.66
N LEU A 37 9.76 6.97 -14.09
CA LEU A 37 10.42 7.90 -15.02
C LEU A 37 9.78 7.90 -16.42
N GLU A 38 9.26 6.75 -16.87
CA GLU A 38 8.61 6.58 -18.17
C GLU A 38 7.12 6.94 -18.14
N HIS A 39 6.55 7.28 -16.97
CA HIS A 39 5.15 7.62 -16.86
C HIS A 39 4.85 8.94 -17.62
N PRO A 40 3.77 9.03 -18.43
CA PRO A 40 3.47 10.23 -19.22
C PRO A 40 3.37 11.52 -18.41
N ASP A 41 2.79 11.43 -17.21
CA ASP A 41 2.60 12.59 -16.32
C ASP A 41 3.84 12.91 -15.45
N PHE A 42 4.91 12.10 -15.48
CA PHE A 42 6.09 12.33 -14.65
C PHE A 42 6.74 13.68 -14.91
N SER A 43 6.82 14.09 -16.19
CA SER A 43 7.38 15.39 -16.55
C SER A 43 6.57 16.55 -15.99
N ARG A 44 5.23 16.44 -15.97
CA ARG A 44 4.37 17.49 -15.41
C ARG A 44 4.55 17.57 -13.90
N TRP A 45 4.57 16.42 -13.22
CA TRP A 45 4.84 16.34 -11.80
C TRP A 45 6.19 16.96 -11.40
N MET A 46 7.24 16.72 -12.19
CA MET A 46 8.56 17.34 -11.96
C MET A 46 8.53 18.86 -12.11
N THR A 47 7.75 19.40 -13.06
CA THR A 47 7.54 20.85 -13.19
C THR A 47 6.82 21.44 -11.99
N ASP A 48 5.77 20.78 -11.49
CA ASP A 48 5.08 21.24 -10.28
C ASP A 48 5.98 21.14 -9.04
N LEU A 49 6.82 20.11 -8.96
CA LEU A 49 7.85 19.99 -7.93
C LEU A 49 8.84 21.16 -7.98
N GLU A 50 9.33 21.53 -9.16
CA GLU A 50 10.23 22.67 -9.37
C GLU A 50 9.54 23.97 -8.91
N ILE A 51 8.29 24.22 -9.31
CA ILE A 51 7.51 25.40 -8.88
C ILE A 51 7.43 25.51 -7.35
N CYS A 52 7.18 24.40 -6.66
CA CYS A 52 7.09 24.35 -5.21
C CYS A 52 8.46 24.49 -4.53
N VAL A 53 9.48 23.75 -4.97
CA VAL A 53 10.79 23.69 -4.31
C VAL A 53 11.60 24.97 -4.54
N ASP A 54 11.55 25.53 -5.75
CA ASP A 54 12.23 26.79 -6.06
C ASP A 54 11.47 28.01 -5.51
N GLY A 55 10.31 27.78 -4.89
CA GLY A 55 9.53 28.81 -4.24
C GLY A 55 8.97 29.86 -5.19
N LEU A 56 8.76 29.51 -6.47
CA LEU A 56 8.28 30.43 -7.50
C LEU A 56 6.90 31.02 -7.17
N VAL A 57 6.14 30.34 -6.32
CA VAL A 57 4.83 30.77 -5.81
C VAL A 57 4.86 31.23 -4.35
N SER A 58 5.95 30.97 -3.61
CA SER A 58 6.07 31.27 -2.17
C SER A 58 5.95 32.76 -1.88
N ASP A 59 6.65 33.60 -2.66
CA ASP A 59 6.56 35.05 -2.49
C ASP A 59 5.14 35.56 -2.79
N ARG A 60 4.45 34.97 -3.76
CA ARG A 60 3.07 35.33 -4.08
C ARG A 60 2.10 34.95 -2.96
N ILE A 61 2.27 33.77 -2.36
CA ILE A 61 1.50 33.33 -1.19
C ILE A 61 1.75 34.27 -0.01
N ARG A 62 3.01 34.63 0.24
CA ARG A 62 3.40 35.55 1.31
C ARG A 62 2.76 36.92 1.13
N ASP A 63 2.80 37.47 -0.09
CA ASP A 63 2.19 38.77 -0.41
C ASP A 63 0.67 38.76 -0.20
N MET A 64 0.00 37.69 -0.63
CA MET A 64 -1.45 37.52 -0.42
C MET A 64 -1.79 37.45 1.08
N ASN A 65 -1.05 36.63 1.83
CA ASN A 65 -1.24 36.50 3.27
C ASN A 65 -0.98 37.82 4.00
N ALA A 66 0.05 38.57 3.59
CA ALA A 66 0.37 39.88 4.14
C ALA A 66 -0.74 40.90 3.86
N MET A 67 -1.34 40.89 2.67
CA MET A 67 -2.47 41.76 2.34
C MET A 67 -3.71 41.45 3.19
N VAL A 68 -4.02 40.17 3.37
CA VAL A 68 -5.13 39.71 4.21
C VAL A 68 -4.91 40.11 5.68
N GLU A 69 -3.68 39.94 6.19
CA GLU A 69 -3.33 40.31 7.55
C GLU A 69 -3.34 41.84 7.75
N ALA A 70 -2.85 42.61 6.78
CA ALA A 70 -2.92 44.08 6.83
C ALA A 70 -4.37 44.57 6.89
N THR A 71 -5.26 43.92 6.13
CA THR A 71 -6.70 44.22 6.17
C THR A 71 -7.31 43.91 7.54
N ARG A 72 -6.96 42.77 8.15
CA ARG A 72 -7.37 42.44 9.54
C ARG A 72 -6.90 43.50 10.53
N GLN A 73 -5.62 43.86 10.50
CA GLN A 73 -5.04 44.84 11.43
C GLN A 73 -5.68 46.22 11.29
N GLU A 74 -6.04 46.61 10.08
CA GLU A 74 -6.75 47.87 9.82
C GLU A 74 -8.18 47.85 10.39
N LEU A 75 -8.92 46.74 10.21
CA LEU A 75 -10.25 46.54 10.79
C LEU A 75 -10.23 46.59 12.32
N GLU A 76 -9.26 45.92 12.93
CA GLU A 76 -9.07 45.91 14.37
C GLU A 76 -8.74 47.33 14.91
N LYS A 77 -7.80 48.04 14.27
CA LYS A 77 -7.34 49.35 14.74
C LYS A 77 -8.35 50.47 14.54
N ARG A 78 -9.01 50.54 13.37
CA ARG A 78 -9.88 51.68 13.03
C ARG A 78 -11.35 51.46 13.36
N TYR A 79 -11.78 50.21 13.37
CA TYR A 79 -13.19 49.86 13.56
C TYR A 79 -13.44 49.06 14.83
N HIS A 80 -12.39 48.79 15.63
CA HIS A 80 -12.46 48.00 16.86
C HIS A 80 -13.17 46.66 16.65
N ALA A 81 -12.95 46.05 15.49
CA ALA A 81 -13.54 44.76 15.13
C ALA A 81 -13.09 43.67 16.13
N ASP A 82 -14.01 42.78 16.50
CA ASP A 82 -13.71 41.66 17.38
C ASP A 82 -12.98 40.58 16.58
N ALA A 83 -11.84 40.11 17.09
CA ALA A 83 -11.00 39.11 16.43
C ALA A 83 -11.75 37.80 16.10
N GLU A 84 -12.79 37.48 16.88
CA GLU A 84 -13.63 36.30 16.70
C GLU A 84 -14.93 36.57 15.92
N ASP A 85 -15.15 37.80 15.45
CA ASP A 85 -16.28 38.08 14.57
C ASP A 85 -16.14 37.35 13.22
N LEU A 86 -17.28 37.18 12.54
CA LEU A 86 -17.33 36.43 11.28
C LEU A 86 -16.34 36.97 10.24
N THR A 87 -16.23 38.29 10.11
CA THR A 87 -15.37 38.93 9.10
C THR A 87 -13.91 38.65 9.39
N MET A 88 -13.49 38.83 10.64
CA MET A 88 -12.12 38.61 11.10
C MET A 88 -11.75 37.12 10.95
N ARG A 89 -12.64 36.21 11.32
CA ARG A 89 -12.48 34.75 11.12
C ARG A 89 -12.39 34.38 9.64
N THR A 90 -13.23 34.96 8.79
CA THR A 90 -13.18 34.74 7.33
C THR A 90 -11.84 35.18 6.74
N LEU A 91 -11.34 36.37 7.10
CA LEU A 91 -10.03 36.83 6.63
C LEU A 91 -8.91 35.90 7.12
N LYS A 92 -8.97 35.45 8.38
CA LYS A 92 -7.94 34.53 8.89
C LYS A 92 -7.96 33.19 8.14
N ALA A 93 -9.14 32.66 7.85
CA ALA A 93 -9.30 31.41 7.10
C ALA A 93 -8.94 31.54 5.61
N ALA A 94 -8.89 32.76 5.06
CA ALA A 94 -8.47 33.00 3.68
C ALA A 94 -6.95 32.99 3.49
N GLN A 95 -6.17 32.98 4.58
CA GLN A 95 -4.72 32.84 4.50
C GLN A 95 -4.35 31.44 3.98
N ILE A 96 -3.40 31.39 3.05
CA ILE A 96 -2.92 30.15 2.46
C ILE A 96 -1.79 29.60 3.33
N ASN A 97 -1.94 28.36 3.77
CA ASN A 97 -0.83 27.59 4.33
C ASN A 97 0.01 27.02 3.17
N GLU A 98 1.24 27.48 3.04
CA GLU A 98 2.16 27.09 1.96
C GLU A 98 2.44 25.59 1.96
N ASP A 99 2.67 25.00 3.14
CA ASP A 99 2.96 23.56 3.26
C ASP A 99 1.78 22.71 2.79
N GLU A 100 0.55 23.13 3.13
CA GLU A 100 -0.67 22.46 2.68
C GLU A 100 -0.90 22.64 1.18
N TYR A 101 -0.64 23.83 0.67
CA TYR A 101 -0.76 24.14 -0.76
C TYR A 101 0.20 23.29 -1.60
N PHE A 102 1.49 23.21 -1.21
CA PHE A 102 2.48 22.38 -1.89
C PHE A 102 2.18 20.90 -1.74
N GLY A 103 1.81 20.48 -0.53
CA GLY A 103 1.44 19.10 -0.25
C GLY A 103 0.32 18.62 -1.16
N GLN A 104 -0.74 19.43 -1.34
CA GLN A 104 -1.87 19.04 -2.16
C GLN A 104 -1.52 18.93 -3.65
N ILE A 105 -0.83 19.94 -4.21
CA ILE A 105 -0.44 19.95 -5.63
C ILE A 105 0.40 18.73 -5.98
N LEU A 106 1.44 18.45 -5.18
CA LEU A 106 2.38 17.37 -5.46
C LEU A 106 1.78 16.00 -5.19
N TYR A 107 0.96 15.88 -4.14
CA TYR A 107 0.40 14.60 -3.72
C TYR A 107 -0.63 14.05 -4.70
N ASP A 108 -1.58 14.88 -5.14
CA ASP A 108 -2.69 14.40 -5.97
C ASP A 108 -2.18 13.80 -7.28
N GLU A 109 -1.18 14.44 -7.88
CA GLU A 109 -0.56 13.96 -9.11
C GLU A 109 0.32 12.72 -8.89
N LEU A 110 1.20 12.74 -7.88
CA LEU A 110 2.02 11.56 -7.58
C LEU A 110 1.14 10.34 -7.24
N ALA A 111 0.08 10.55 -6.46
CA ALA A 111 -0.87 9.50 -6.12
C ALA A 111 -1.58 8.94 -7.36
N ALA A 112 -1.89 9.78 -8.35
CA ALA A 112 -2.46 9.33 -9.62
C ALA A 112 -1.46 8.46 -10.41
N ILE A 113 -0.20 8.90 -10.53
CA ILE A 113 0.88 8.14 -11.18
C ILE A 113 1.05 6.77 -10.51
N LEU A 114 1.19 6.74 -9.18
CA LEU A 114 1.40 5.51 -8.43
C LEU A 114 0.21 4.53 -8.54
N LYS A 115 -1.03 5.04 -8.60
CA LYS A 115 -2.22 4.21 -8.84
C LYS A 115 -2.18 3.56 -10.22
N GLN A 116 -1.76 4.29 -11.25
CA GLN A 116 -1.65 3.76 -12.62
C GLN A 116 -0.55 2.70 -12.73
N ILE A 117 0.63 2.95 -12.15
CA ILE A 117 1.73 1.96 -12.08
C ILE A 117 1.25 0.70 -11.37
N LYS A 118 0.59 0.83 -10.22
CA LYS A 118 0.03 -0.31 -9.48
C LYS A 118 -1.03 -1.07 -10.29
N ALA A 119 -1.87 -0.38 -11.05
CA ALA A 119 -2.86 -1.02 -11.90
C ALA A 119 -2.21 -1.82 -13.04
N ALA A 120 -1.16 -1.28 -13.67
CA ALA A 120 -0.36 -2.00 -14.66
C ALA A 120 0.31 -3.25 -14.08
N HIS A 121 0.75 -3.18 -12.82
CA HIS A 121 1.32 -4.31 -12.07
C HIS A 121 0.31 -5.40 -11.70
N GLY A 122 -1.00 -5.15 -11.77
CA GLY A 122 -2.03 -6.14 -11.42
C GLY A 122 -1.97 -7.44 -12.22
N THR A 123 -1.22 -7.47 -13.32
CA THR A 123 -0.99 -8.64 -14.17
C THR A 123 0.35 -9.36 -13.93
N ASP A 124 1.20 -8.84 -13.05
CA ASP A 124 2.51 -9.44 -12.74
C ASP A 124 2.41 -10.60 -11.75
N LYS A 125 3.16 -11.67 -12.03
CA LYS A 125 3.22 -12.91 -11.23
C LYS A 125 3.69 -12.71 -9.78
N THR A 126 4.31 -11.57 -9.47
CA THR A 126 4.84 -11.22 -8.14
C THR A 126 3.95 -10.22 -7.39
N THR A 127 2.91 -9.70 -8.04
CA THR A 127 1.92 -8.82 -7.41
C THR A 127 0.87 -9.70 -6.74
N SER A 128 0.60 -9.45 -5.46
CA SER A 128 -0.50 -10.13 -4.77
C SER A 128 -1.81 -9.68 -5.42
N ASP A 129 -2.43 -10.59 -6.17
CA ASP A 129 -3.72 -10.42 -6.84
C ASP A 129 -4.92 -10.53 -5.86
N GLY A 130 -4.66 -10.63 -4.56
CA GLY A 130 -5.69 -10.89 -3.53
C GLY A 130 -6.32 -12.29 -3.64
N ALA A 131 -5.91 -13.12 -4.60
CA ALA A 131 -6.46 -14.47 -4.78
C ALA A 131 -6.14 -15.37 -3.60
N ALA A 132 -5.10 -15.09 -2.82
CA ALA A 132 -4.82 -15.80 -1.58
C ALA A 132 -6.01 -15.75 -0.60
N VAL A 133 -6.73 -14.62 -0.51
CA VAL A 133 -7.90 -14.47 0.37
C VAL A 133 -9.10 -15.21 -0.21
N GLU A 134 -9.35 -15.08 -1.51
CA GLU A 134 -10.46 -15.76 -2.18
C GLU A 134 -10.26 -17.29 -2.23
N GLN A 135 -9.02 -17.74 -2.42
CA GLN A 135 -8.60 -19.13 -2.38
C GLN A 135 -8.71 -19.68 -0.95
N ALA A 136 -8.30 -18.91 0.07
CA ALA A 136 -8.52 -19.27 1.46
C ALA A 136 -10.02 -19.39 1.78
N ARG A 137 -10.87 -18.47 1.28
CA ARG A 137 -12.33 -18.52 1.47
C ARG A 137 -12.94 -19.75 0.79
N LYS A 138 -12.61 -20.01 -0.47
CA LYS A 138 -13.03 -21.23 -1.20
C LYS A 138 -12.57 -22.50 -0.51
N GLN A 139 -11.34 -22.55 0.01
CA GLN A 139 -10.84 -23.69 0.78
C GLN A 139 -11.66 -23.92 2.06
N LEU A 140 -12.04 -22.85 2.76
CA LEU A 140 -12.83 -22.90 4.00
C LEU A 140 -14.28 -23.34 3.72
N GLU A 141 -14.90 -22.83 2.66
CA GLU A 141 -16.22 -23.27 2.17
C GLU A 141 -16.22 -24.75 1.76
N ASN A 142 -15.19 -25.19 1.03
CA ASN A 142 -15.04 -26.59 0.62
C ASN A 142 -14.82 -27.52 1.83
N ALA A 143 -14.09 -27.07 2.86
CA ALA A 143 -13.89 -27.81 4.10
C ALA A 143 -15.20 -28.03 4.87
N GLN A 144 -16.09 -27.03 4.87
CA GLN A 144 -17.39 -27.13 5.53
C GLN A 144 -18.32 -28.13 4.83
N LYS A 145 -18.32 -28.13 3.49
CA LYS A 145 -19.15 -29.00 2.65
C LYS A 145 -18.69 -30.47 2.63
N PHE A 146 -17.43 -30.75 2.97
CA PHE A 146 -16.92 -32.13 3.00
C PHE A 146 -17.57 -32.93 4.15
N GLU A 147 -18.19 -34.06 3.82
CA GLU A 147 -18.76 -35.01 4.78
C GLU A 147 -17.68 -35.96 5.31
N GLY A 148 -17.57 -36.08 6.63
CA GLY A 148 -16.55 -36.91 7.28
C GLY A 148 -16.17 -36.41 8.67
N SER A 149 -15.29 -37.16 9.33
CA SER A 149 -14.76 -36.80 10.65
C SER A 149 -13.93 -35.51 10.60
N PRO A 150 -13.73 -34.82 11.74
CA PRO A 150 -12.89 -33.62 11.80
C PRO A 150 -11.46 -33.82 11.26
N LEU A 151 -10.93 -35.04 11.38
CA LEU A 151 -9.61 -35.39 10.85
C LEU A 151 -9.64 -35.55 9.32
N GLU A 152 -10.67 -36.19 8.77
CA GLU A 152 -10.85 -36.33 7.31
C GLU A 152 -11.11 -34.99 6.64
N LYS A 153 -11.87 -34.08 7.29
CA LYS A 153 -12.04 -32.70 6.79
C LYS A 153 -10.71 -31.95 6.71
N LYS A 154 -9.88 -32.05 7.76
CA LYS A 154 -8.52 -31.45 7.74
C LYS A 154 -7.63 -32.06 6.67
N MET A 155 -7.73 -33.38 6.47
CA MET A 155 -6.99 -34.08 5.42
C MET A 155 -7.42 -33.61 4.02
N ASN A 156 -8.73 -33.48 3.79
CA ASN A 156 -9.26 -32.99 2.52
C ASN A 156 -8.74 -31.59 2.17
N VAL A 157 -8.65 -30.69 3.16
CA VAL A 157 -8.07 -29.35 2.96
C VAL A 157 -6.57 -29.43 2.64
N LEU A 158 -5.79 -30.18 3.41
CA LEU A 158 -4.33 -30.28 3.22
C LEU A 158 -3.95 -30.96 1.90
N MET A 159 -4.67 -32.00 1.50
CA MET A 159 -4.49 -32.66 0.21
C MET A 159 -4.91 -31.73 -0.94
N GLY A 160 -6.00 -30.98 -0.78
CA GLY A 160 -6.44 -30.00 -1.77
C GLY A 160 -5.42 -28.88 -2.02
N GLN A 161 -4.68 -28.47 -0.99
CA GLN A 161 -3.61 -27.46 -1.12
C GLN A 161 -2.45 -27.91 -2.02
N ILE A 162 -2.22 -29.21 -2.11
CA ILE A 162 -1.18 -29.81 -2.98
C ILE A 162 -1.77 -30.40 -4.27
N GLY A 163 -3.04 -30.09 -4.57
CA GLY A 163 -3.71 -30.52 -5.81
C GLY A 163 -4.22 -31.97 -5.79
N ILE A 164 -4.36 -32.59 -4.61
CA ILE A 164 -4.86 -33.95 -4.45
C ILE A 164 -6.31 -33.94 -3.95
N ASP A 165 -7.20 -34.57 -4.71
CA ASP A 165 -8.60 -34.76 -4.33
C ASP A 165 -8.72 -35.98 -3.39
N TYR A 166 -8.78 -35.72 -2.09
CA TYR A 166 -8.84 -36.77 -1.06
C TYR A 166 -10.03 -37.73 -1.24
N SER A 167 -11.15 -37.24 -1.77
CA SER A 167 -12.36 -38.05 -1.99
C SER A 167 -12.21 -39.11 -3.08
N LYS A 168 -11.27 -38.89 -4.02
CA LYS A 168 -10.99 -39.79 -5.15
C LYS A 168 -9.94 -40.85 -4.84
N LEU A 169 -9.28 -40.75 -3.68
CA LEU A 169 -8.35 -41.76 -3.22
C LEU A 169 -9.09 -43.05 -2.84
N THR A 170 -8.44 -44.19 -3.03
CA THR A 170 -8.95 -45.47 -2.54
C THR A 170 -9.01 -45.48 -1.01
N LYS A 171 -9.84 -46.36 -0.44
CA LYS A 171 -9.94 -46.50 1.03
C LYS A 171 -8.59 -46.85 1.67
N GLU A 172 -7.75 -47.61 0.98
CA GLU A 172 -6.42 -47.99 1.46
C GLU A 172 -5.46 -46.79 1.49
N GLU A 173 -5.48 -45.95 0.46
CA GLU A 173 -4.71 -44.71 0.40
C GLU A 173 -5.16 -43.70 1.46
N GLN A 174 -6.48 -43.52 1.62
CA GLN A 174 -7.06 -42.67 2.66
C GLN A 174 -6.64 -43.13 4.07
N MET A 175 -6.76 -44.43 4.35
CA MET A 175 -6.35 -45.01 5.64
C MET A 175 -4.85 -44.91 5.90
N THR A 176 -4.04 -45.04 4.84
CA THR A 176 -2.58 -44.90 4.94
C THR A 176 -2.20 -43.44 5.24
N LEU A 177 -2.81 -42.47 4.55
CA LEU A 177 -2.61 -41.05 4.82
C LEU A 177 -3.05 -40.68 6.24
N LEU A 178 -4.24 -41.11 6.68
CA LEU A 178 -4.70 -40.89 8.06
C LEU A 178 -3.71 -41.42 9.08
N ARG A 179 -3.13 -42.61 8.85
CA ARG A 179 -2.15 -43.23 9.75
C ARG A 179 -0.84 -42.44 9.80
N VAL A 180 -0.37 -41.91 8.67
CA VAL A 180 0.84 -41.08 8.61
C VAL A 180 0.60 -39.74 9.31
N PHE A 181 -0.51 -39.07 9.02
CA PHE A 181 -0.84 -37.77 9.60
C PHE A 181 -1.11 -37.82 11.11
N ASN A 182 -1.66 -38.93 11.62
CA ASN A 182 -1.83 -39.14 13.07
C ASN A 182 -0.50 -39.22 13.84
N LYS A 183 0.62 -39.44 13.16
CA LYS A 183 1.96 -39.37 13.78
C LYS A 183 2.45 -37.93 13.95
N SER A 184 1.86 -36.96 13.26
CA SER A 184 2.25 -35.54 13.34
C SER A 184 1.97 -34.96 14.72
N SER A 185 2.97 -34.30 15.31
CA SER A 185 2.84 -33.57 16.58
C SER A 185 1.87 -32.39 16.48
N MET A 186 1.66 -31.84 15.27
CA MET A 186 0.78 -30.70 15.02
C MET A 186 -0.71 -31.06 14.97
N LEU A 187 -1.05 -32.33 14.73
CA LEU A 187 -2.45 -32.80 14.58
C LEU A 187 -2.96 -33.61 15.77
N LYS A 188 -2.10 -33.89 16.76
CA LYS A 188 -2.53 -34.51 18.02
C LYS A 188 -3.57 -33.61 18.69
N HIS A 189 -4.79 -34.11 18.82
CA HIS A 189 -5.79 -33.51 19.70
C HIS A 189 -5.20 -33.36 21.10
N ARG A 190 -5.07 -32.13 21.62
CA ARG A 190 -5.04 -31.92 23.07
C ARG A 190 -6.42 -32.29 23.61
N THR A 191 -6.63 -33.56 23.94
CA THR A 191 -7.75 -34.02 24.76
C THR A 191 -7.29 -34.15 26.22
N LYS A 192 -7.15 -33.02 26.92
CA LYS A 192 -7.16 -32.89 28.40
C LYS A 192 -7.56 -31.44 28.72
N ALA A 193 -8.57 -31.07 29.51
CA ALA A 193 -9.41 -31.83 30.42
C ALA A 193 -10.73 -31.05 30.62
N GLY A 194 -11.84 -31.67 30.21
CA GLY A 194 -13.21 -31.27 30.54
C GLY A 194 -13.95 -32.51 31.03
N MET A 195 -13.61 -33.00 32.22
CA MET A 195 -14.42 -33.97 32.97
C MET A 195 -14.47 -33.49 34.42
N ARG A 196 -15.64 -32.99 34.80
CA ARG A 196 -16.00 -32.52 36.14
C ARG A 196 -16.84 -33.64 36.78
N GLY A 197 -16.48 -34.15 37.95
CA GLY A 197 -17.28 -35.20 38.60
C GLY A 197 -16.78 -35.73 39.95
N LYS A 198 -17.10 -35.00 41.01
CA LYS A 198 -17.21 -35.35 42.44
C LYS A 198 -17.14 -36.84 42.83
N TYR A 199 -16.38 -37.16 43.90
CA TYR A 199 -16.94 -37.89 45.05
C TYR A 199 -16.28 -37.48 46.36
N ARG A 200 -17.15 -37.27 47.36
CA ARG A 200 -16.91 -37.01 48.77
C ARG A 200 -16.30 -38.25 49.44
N ARG A 201 -15.32 -38.08 50.33
CA ARG A 201 -15.30 -38.61 51.71
C ARG A 201 -14.33 -37.77 52.52
#